data_AF-A0A838MJL7-F1
#
_entry.id   AF-A0A838MJL7-F1
#
_cell.length_a   1.000
_cell.length_b   1.000
_cell.length_c   1.000
_cell.angle_alpha   90.00
_cell.angle_beta   90.00
_cell.angle_gamma   90.00
#
_symmetry.space_group_name_H-M   'P 1'
#
loop_
_entity.id
_entity.type
_entity.pdbx_description
1 polymer ?
#
loop_
_entity_poly.entity_id
_entity_poly.type
_entity_poly.pdbx_seq_one_letter_code
_entity_poly.pdbx_strand_id
1 'polypeptide(L)'
;MDPEKFKQFNKEDENFNELKEKFNIWLRKDLMKNNEEIVKFINEIKRKYPNHYDCKLYHILAFSGIQHECSMFDFPGDDSVEKFIEERYSNLNNN
;
A
#
# COMPACT_ATOMS: atom_id res chain seq x y z
N MET A 1 21.16 13.07 16.16
CA MET A 1 20.21 12.52 15.18
C MET A 1 21.02 11.83 14.10
N ASP A 2 20.74 10.56 13.84
CA ASP A 2 21.50 9.75 12.87
C ASP A 2 21.11 10.18 11.43
N PRO A 3 22.04 10.71 10.63
CA PRO A 3 21.74 11.19 9.27
C PRO A 3 21.21 10.11 8.33
N GLU A 4 21.57 8.84 8.57
CA GLU A 4 21.13 7.73 7.72
C GLU A 4 19.67 7.38 7.98
N LYS A 5 19.27 7.35 9.26
CA LYS A 5 17.87 7.17 9.65
C LYS A 5 16.97 8.28 9.10
N PHE A 6 17.45 9.52 9.08
CA PHE A 6 16.69 10.65 8.52
C PHE A 6 16.50 10.53 7.00
N LYS A 7 17.52 10.09 6.26
CA LYS A 7 17.41 9.86 4.82
C LYS A 7 16.47 8.71 4.48
N GLN A 8 16.51 7.63 5.25
CA GLN A 8 15.63 6.47 5.06
C GLN A 8 14.16 6.83 5.30
N PHE A 9 13.88 7.58 6.37
CA PHE A 9 12.55 8.07 6.69
C PHE A 9 11.93 8.92 5.56
N ASN A 10 12.70 9.86 5.00
CA ASN A 10 12.23 10.70 3.89
C ASN A 10 11.90 9.88 2.62
N LYS A 11 12.69 8.85 2.32
CA LYS A 11 12.47 7.99 1.14
C LYS A 11 11.21 7.12 1.28
N GLU A 12 10.94 6.61 2.48
CA GLU A 12 9.73 5.81 2.75
C GLU A 12 8.45 6.65 2.65
N ASP A 13 8.49 7.91 3.09
CA ASP A 13 7.37 8.84 2.95
C ASP A 13 7.13 9.27 1.49
N GLU A 14 8.20 9.48 0.72
CA GLU A 14 8.10 9.73 -0.73
C GLU A 14 7.45 8.53 -1.45
N ASN A 15 7.95 7.31 -1.21
CA ASN A 15 7.40 6.09 -1.80
C ASN A 15 5.92 5.86 -1.40
N PHE A 16 5.59 6.09 -0.13
CA PHE A 16 4.20 5.98 0.36
C PHE A 16 3.26 6.92 -0.40
N ASN A 17 3.66 8.18 -0.59
CA ASN A 17 2.84 9.17 -1.27
C ASN A 17 2.70 8.86 -2.77
N GLU A 18 3.77 8.44 -3.43
CA GLU A 18 3.73 8.00 -4.84
C GLU A 18 2.78 6.82 -5.03
N LEU A 19 2.90 5.77 -4.20
CA LEU A 19 2.02 4.60 -4.27
C LEU A 19 0.57 4.96 -3.99
N LYS A 20 0.33 5.86 -3.03
CA LYS A 20 -1.01 6.36 -2.74
C LYS A 20 -1.60 7.11 -3.94
N GLU A 21 -0.81 7.87 -4.68
CA GLU A 21 -1.26 8.55 -5.89
C GLU A 21 -1.59 7.54 -7.01
N LYS A 22 -0.69 6.60 -7.30
CA LYS A 22 -0.92 5.52 -8.28
C LYS A 22 -2.18 4.72 -7.95
N PHE A 23 -2.35 4.35 -6.68
CA PHE A 23 -3.53 3.65 -6.20
C PHE A 23 -4.81 4.45 -6.42
N ASN A 24 -4.82 5.75 -6.08
CA ASN A 24 -5.97 6.62 -6.29
C ASN A 24 -6.33 6.76 -7.78
N ILE A 25 -5.33 6.86 -8.66
CA ILE A 25 -5.56 6.90 -10.12
C ILE A 25 -6.20 5.59 -10.57
N TRP A 26 -5.66 4.45 -10.14
CA TRP A 26 -6.20 3.15 -10.52
C TRP A 26 -7.62 2.96 -10.01
N LEU A 27 -7.86 3.20 -8.73
CA LEU A 27 -9.17 3.05 -8.11
C LEU A 27 -10.25 3.85 -8.81
N ARG A 28 -9.97 5.11 -9.17
CA ARG A 28 -10.96 6.02 -9.78
C ARG A 28 -11.35 5.63 -11.20
N LYS A 29 -10.62 4.73 -11.86
CA LYS A 29 -10.94 4.27 -13.22
C LYS A 29 -12.18 3.38 -13.26
N ASP A 30 -12.34 2.52 -12.27
CA ASP A 30 -13.53 1.70 -12.07
C ASP A 30 -13.70 1.42 -10.58
N LEU A 31 -14.29 2.38 -9.86
CA LEU A 31 -14.38 2.34 -8.40
C LEU A 31 -15.06 1.06 -7.89
N MET A 32 -16.12 0.60 -8.57
CA MET A 32 -16.88 -0.55 -8.11
C MET A 32 -16.07 -1.83 -8.27
N LYS A 33 -15.54 -2.09 -9.47
CA LYS A 33 -14.75 -3.29 -9.76
C LYS A 33 -13.46 -3.32 -8.95
N ASN A 34 -12.73 -2.20 -8.90
CA ASN A 34 -11.44 -2.15 -8.23
C ASN A 34 -11.60 -2.26 -6.70
N ASN A 35 -12.70 -1.76 -6.13
CA ASN A 35 -13.00 -1.95 -4.71
C ASN A 35 -13.25 -3.43 -4.35
N GLU A 36 -13.87 -4.23 -5.23
CA GLU A 36 -14.00 -5.67 -5.00
C GLU A 36 -12.64 -6.38 -4.93
N GLU A 37 -11.69 -6.00 -5.81
CA GLU A 37 -10.32 -6.53 -5.77
C GLU A 37 -9.58 -6.14 -4.49
N ILE A 38 -9.71 -4.87 -4.06
CA ILE A 38 -9.14 -4.38 -2.82
C ILE A 38 -9.66 -5.16 -1.61
N VAL A 39 -10.98 -5.34 -1.53
CA VAL A 39 -11.61 -6.07 -0.42
C VAL A 39 -11.11 -7.52 -0.35
N LYS A 40 -10.96 -8.19 -1.50
CA LYS A 40 -10.39 -9.55 -1.56
C LYS A 40 -8.96 -9.57 -1.02
N PHE A 41 -8.10 -8.68 -1.50
CA PHE A 41 -6.72 -8.62 -1.07
C PHE A 41 -6.58 -8.30 0.42
N ILE A 42 -7.34 -7.30 0.93
CA ILE A 42 -7.38 -6.97 2.37
C ILE A 42 -7.80 -8.18 3.21
N ASN A 43 -8.81 -8.93 2.79
CA ASN A 43 -9.28 -10.10 3.54
C ASN A 43 -8.22 -11.21 3.58
N GLU A 44 -7.44 -11.39 2.50
CA GLU A 44 -6.32 -12.32 2.48
C GLU A 44 -5.20 -11.89 3.44
N ILE A 45 -4.83 -10.60 3.42
CA ILE A 45 -3.85 -10.02 4.34
C ILE A 45 -4.29 -10.20 5.80
N LYS A 46 -5.52 -9.83 6.13
CA LYS A 46 -6.07 -9.97 7.49
C LYS A 46 -6.05 -11.42 7.99
N ARG A 47 -6.25 -12.38 7.10
CA ARG A 47 -6.21 -13.81 7.42
C ARG A 47 -4.78 -14.31 7.68
N LYS A 48 -3.80 -13.82 6.93
CA LYS A 48 -2.40 -14.26 7.03
C LYS A 48 -1.60 -13.52 8.12
N TYR A 49 -1.89 -12.25 8.33
CA TYR A 49 -1.13 -11.35 9.19
C TYR A 49 -2.05 -10.74 10.28
N PRO A 50 -2.10 -11.32 11.49
CA PRO A 50 -2.89 -10.77 12.59
C PRO A 50 -2.51 -9.33 12.96
N ASN A 51 -1.25 -8.96 12.75
CA ASN A 51 -0.69 -7.62 12.97
C ASN A 51 -0.64 -6.75 11.69
N HIS A 52 -1.51 -7.02 10.70
CA HIS A 52 -1.55 -6.28 9.43
C HIS A 52 -1.66 -4.74 9.59
N TYR A 53 -2.26 -4.26 10.68
CA TYR A 53 -2.40 -2.83 10.96
C TYR A 53 -1.08 -2.14 11.32
N ASP A 54 -0.01 -2.90 11.56
CA ASP A 54 1.34 -2.41 11.84
C ASP A 54 2.20 -2.31 10.57
N CYS A 55 1.58 -2.51 9.40
CA CYS A 55 2.18 -2.35 8.08
C CYS A 55 1.78 -0.99 7.49
N LYS A 56 2.78 -0.16 7.13
CA LYS A 56 2.55 1.21 6.65
C LYS A 56 1.74 1.21 5.35
N LEU A 57 2.16 0.45 4.34
CA LEU A 57 1.47 0.43 3.04
C LEU A 57 0.06 -0.17 3.10
N TYR A 58 -0.23 -1.06 4.05
CA TYR A 58 -1.58 -1.58 4.26
C TYR A 58 -2.62 -0.45 4.42
N HIS A 59 -2.24 0.64 5.06
CA HIS A 59 -3.13 1.78 5.30
C HIS A 59 -3.55 2.51 4.02
N ILE A 60 -2.80 2.39 2.92
CA ILE A 60 -3.21 2.89 1.59
C ILE A 60 -4.48 2.16 1.15
N LEU A 61 -4.50 0.83 1.23
CA LEU A 61 -5.62 -0.01 0.80
C LEU A 61 -6.84 0.13 1.73
N ALA A 62 -6.59 0.19 3.04
CA ALA A 62 -7.65 0.22 4.05
C ALA A 62 -8.34 1.59 4.20
N PHE A 63 -7.88 2.62 3.48
CA PHE A 63 -8.33 4.02 3.65
C PHE A 63 -8.27 4.52 5.10
N SER A 64 -7.41 3.90 5.90
CA SER A 64 -7.23 4.24 7.31
C SER A 64 -6.10 5.24 7.42
N GLY A 65 -6.27 6.29 8.23
CA GLY A 65 -5.13 7.11 8.65
C GLY A 65 -4.14 6.29 9.49
N ILE A 66 -2.86 6.60 9.37
CA ILE A 66 -1.81 6.03 10.24
C ILE A 66 -1.89 6.76 11.58
N GLN A 67 -2.21 6.04 12.65
CA GLN A 67 -2.37 6.60 14.00
C GLN A 67 -1.20 6.29 14.95
N HIS A 68 -0.25 5.47 14.51
CA HIS A 68 0.91 5.01 15.29
C HIS A 68 2.11 4.79 14.37
N GLU A 69 3.31 4.66 14.94
CA GLU A 69 4.48 4.23 14.17
C GLU A 69 4.30 2.75 13.76
N CYS A 70 4.32 2.50 12.45
CA CYS A 70 4.27 1.15 11.90
C CYS A 70 5.65 0.50 11.95
N SER A 71 5.76 -0.72 12.47
CA SER A 71 7.03 -1.48 12.52
C SER A 71 7.42 -2.12 11.18
N MET A 72 6.46 -2.24 10.26
CA MET A 72 6.66 -2.80 8.92
C MET A 72 6.28 -1.76 7.86
N PHE A 73 7.08 -1.67 6.80
CA PHE A 73 6.74 -0.81 5.66
C PHE A 73 5.78 -1.54 4.70
N ASP A 74 6.11 -2.78 4.31
CA ASP A 74 5.32 -3.61 3.38
C ASP A 74 5.31 -5.09 3.82
N PHE A 75 4.42 -5.90 3.22
CA PHE A 75 4.38 -7.36 3.37
C PHE A 75 5.30 -8.05 2.36
N PRO A 76 5.78 -9.28 2.66
CA PRO A 76 6.68 -10.00 1.77
C PRO A 76 5.96 -10.69 0.60
N GLY A 77 6.66 -10.84 -0.52
CA GLY A 77 6.25 -11.69 -1.64
C GLY A 77 4.98 -11.21 -2.35
N ASP A 78 4.05 -12.13 -2.62
CA ASP A 78 2.79 -11.82 -3.31
C ASP A 78 1.79 -11.05 -2.44
N ASP A 79 2.08 -10.90 -1.15
CA ASP A 79 1.27 -10.10 -0.22
C ASP A 79 1.70 -8.62 -0.21
N SER A 80 2.76 -8.25 -0.94
CA SER A 80 3.27 -6.87 -1.05
C SER A 80 2.20 -5.92 -1.61
N VAL A 81 1.92 -4.85 -0.86
CA VAL A 81 0.99 -3.80 -1.28
C VAL A 81 1.60 -2.96 -2.41
N GLU A 82 2.91 -2.72 -2.36
CA GLU A 82 3.63 -2.05 -3.44
C GLU A 82 3.44 -2.81 -4.75
N LYS A 83 3.75 -4.12 -4.77
CA LYS A 83 3.57 -4.98 -5.94
C LYS A 83 2.12 -4.98 -6.42
N PHE A 84 1.16 -5.11 -5.50
CA PHE A 84 -0.27 -5.06 -5.83
C PHE A 84 -0.64 -3.78 -6.59
N ILE A 85 -0.20 -2.61 -6.11
CA ILE A 85 -0.50 -1.30 -6.71
C ILE A 85 0.20 -1.13 -8.06
N GLU A 86 1.50 -1.43 -8.14
CA GLU A 86 2.31 -1.22 -9.34
C GLU A 86 1.82 -2.07 -10.52
N GLU A 87 1.45 -3.34 -10.29
CA GLU A 87 0.89 -4.21 -11.32
C GLU A 87 -0.41 -3.63 -11.90
N ARG A 88 -1.29 -3.14 -11.02
CA ARG A 88 -2.59 -2.58 -11.40
C ARG A 88 -2.49 -1.24 -12.10
N TYR A 89 -1.58 -0.39 -11.64
CA TYR A 89 -1.28 0.88 -12.29
C TYR A 89 -0.60 0.69 -13.65
N SER A 90 0.32 -0.27 -13.77
CA SER A 90 0.97 -0.59 -15.05
C SER A 90 -0.02 -1.14 -16.08
N ASN A 91 -0.94 -2.02 -15.67
CA ASN A 91 -2.00 -2.56 -16.53
C ASN A 91 -2.97 -1.48 -17.05
N LEU A 92 -3.03 -0.33 -16.37
CA LEU A 92 -3.81 0.83 -16.81
C LEU A 92 -3.17 1.58 -17.97
N ASN A 93 -1.83 1.61 -18.03
CA ASN A 93 -1.09 2.34 -19.05
C ASN A 93 -0.77 1.50 -20.30
N ASN A 94 -1.03 0.19 -20.24
CA ASN A 94 -0.83 -0.76 -21.34
C ASN A 94 -2.10 -1.05 -22.14
N ASN A 95 -3.22 -0.37 -21.85
CA ASN A 95 -4.49 -0.42 -22.59
C ASN A 95 -4.85 0.97 -23.13
#